data_AF-A0A847QM81-F1
#
_entry.id   AF-A0A847QM81-F1
#
_cell.length_a   1.000
_cell.length_b   1.000
_cell.length_c   1.000
_cell.angle_alpha   90.00
_cell.angle_beta   90.00
_cell.angle_gamma   90.00
#
_symmetry.space_group_name_H-M   'P 1'
#
loop_
_entity.id
_entity.type
_entity.pdbx_description
1 polymer ?
#
loop_
_entity_poly.entity_id
_entity_poly.type
_entity_poly.pdbx_seq_one_letter_code
_entity_poly.pdbx_strand_id
1 'polypeptide(L)'
;GMRILGNPLGSDERIISGESGAVTTGIVSLIMTNPKLAGLRQVLGLDKSSHVLVFSTEGDTDRRNYRRIVWDGAYPSPADC
;
A
#
# COMPACT_ATOMS: atom_id res chain seq x y z
N GLY A 1 -0.51 0.86 2.31
CA GLY A 1 -1.61 1.07 1.36
C GLY A 1 -2.08 2.50 1.37
N MET A 2 -2.93 2.86 2.34
CA MET A 2 -3.64 4.16 2.38
C MET A 2 -2.72 5.38 2.19
N ARG A 3 -1.57 5.41 2.88
CA ARG A 3 -0.59 6.49 2.75
C ARG A 3 0.06 6.58 1.37
N ILE A 4 0.34 5.44 0.75
CA ILE A 4 0.98 5.38 -0.58
C ILE A 4 0.01 5.94 -1.63
N LEU A 5 -1.25 5.49 -1.58
CA LEU A 5 -2.28 5.97 -2.51
C LEU A 5 -2.69 7.43 -2.26
N GLY A 6 -2.75 7.83 -0.99
CA GLY A 6 -3.13 9.19 -0.58
C GLY A 6 -2.04 10.24 -0.74
N ASN A 7 -0.77 9.82 -0.85
CA ASN A 7 0.41 10.65 -1.11
C ASN A 7 1.32 9.93 -2.14
N PRO A 8 0.94 9.95 -3.43
CA PRO A 8 1.60 9.17 -4.47
C PRO A 8 2.97 9.74 -4.86
N LEU A 9 3.74 8.97 -5.64
CA LEU A 9 5.07 9.36 -6.11
C LEU A 9 4.98 10.17 -7.41
N GLY A 10 5.75 11.25 -7.52
CA GLY A 10 5.89 12.01 -8.76
C GLY A 10 4.56 12.55 -9.28
N SER A 11 4.18 12.11 -10.48
CA SER A 11 2.94 12.52 -11.17
C SER A 11 1.83 11.48 -11.09
N ASP A 12 1.99 10.42 -10.29
CA ASP A 12 0.96 9.40 -10.13
C ASP A 12 -0.31 10.00 -9.51
N GLU A 13 -1.47 9.52 -9.94
CA GLU A 13 -2.75 10.05 -9.46
C GLU A 13 -2.98 9.73 -7.98
N ARG A 14 -3.48 10.73 -7.26
CA ARG A 14 -3.86 10.58 -5.86
C ARG A 14 -5.18 9.83 -5.74
N ILE A 15 -5.20 8.76 -4.96
CA ILE A 15 -6.40 7.94 -4.73
C ILE A 15 -6.74 7.96 -3.23
N ILE A 16 -7.99 8.32 -2.91
CA ILE A 16 -8.54 8.16 -1.56
C ILE A 16 -9.01 6.72 -1.44
N SER A 17 -8.30 5.92 -0.65
CA SER A 17 -8.58 4.51 -0.45
C SER A 17 -8.56 4.18 1.04
N GLY A 18 -9.64 3.59 1.53
CA GLY A 18 -9.79 3.16 2.92
C GLY A 18 -8.89 1.98 3.26
N GLU A 19 -9.06 1.48 4.47
CA GLU A 19 -8.28 0.39 5.06
C GLU A 19 -8.40 -0.87 4.20
N SER A 20 -9.65 -1.28 3.91
CA SER A 20 -9.93 -2.49 3.14
C SER A 20 -9.62 -2.29 1.66
N GLY A 21 -9.80 -1.07 1.15
CA GLY A 21 -9.48 -0.74 -0.25
C GLY A 21 -7.98 -0.73 -0.52
N ALA A 22 -7.17 -0.24 0.42
CA ALA A 22 -5.75 -0.02 0.19
C ALA A 22 -4.86 -1.20 0.60
N VAL A 23 -5.43 -2.27 1.15
CA VAL A 23 -4.68 -3.44 1.66
C VAL A 23 -3.84 -4.10 0.56
N THR A 24 -4.41 -4.24 -0.64
CA THR A 24 -3.76 -4.88 -1.80
C THR A 24 -2.51 -4.12 -2.23
N THR A 25 -2.63 -2.80 -2.40
CA THR A 25 -1.48 -1.92 -2.70
C THR A 25 -0.44 -1.95 -1.59
N GLY A 26 -0.87 -2.01 -0.32
CA GLY A 26 0.03 -2.18 0.82
C GLY A 26 0.85 -3.46 0.76
N ILE A 27 0.21 -4.59 0.46
CA ILE A 27 0.88 -5.90 0.35
C ILE A 27 1.87 -5.90 -0.83
N VAL A 28 1.46 -5.41 -2.01
CA VAL A 28 2.35 -5.34 -3.18
C VAL A 28 3.58 -4.50 -2.85
N SER A 29 3.40 -3.31 -2.25
CA SER A 29 4.52 -2.47 -1.82
C SER A 29 5.45 -3.21 -0.86
N LEU A 30 4.90 -3.88 0.17
CA LEU A 30 5.71 -4.60 1.16
C LEU A 30 6.50 -5.77 0.55
N ILE A 31 5.88 -6.56 -0.34
CA ILE A 31 6.55 -7.68 -1.02
C ILE A 31 7.68 -7.17 -1.92
N MET A 32 7.48 -6.03 -2.57
CA MET A 32 8.47 -5.47 -3.49
C MET A 32 9.66 -4.84 -2.77
N THR A 33 9.46 -4.24 -1.59
CA THR A 33 10.51 -3.48 -0.88
C THR A 33 11.18 -4.24 0.26
N ASN A 34 10.51 -5.19 0.93
CA ASN A 34 11.07 -5.88 2.09
C ASN A 34 11.95 -7.08 1.68
N PRO A 35 13.27 -7.09 1.97
CA PRO A 35 14.16 -8.20 1.62
C PRO A 35 13.76 -9.54 2.27
N LYS A 36 13.12 -9.51 3.45
CA LYS A 36 12.67 -10.72 4.17
C LYS A 36 11.54 -11.44 3.40
N LEU A 37 10.90 -10.78 2.43
CA LEU A 37 9.85 -11.34 1.57
C LEU A 37 10.35 -11.72 0.17
N ALA A 38 11.66 -11.71 -0.09
CA ALA A 38 12.20 -12.03 -1.41
C ALA A 38 11.78 -13.42 -1.94
N GLY A 39 11.69 -14.42 -1.05
CA GLY A 39 11.19 -15.75 -1.42
C GLY A 39 9.72 -15.73 -1.86
N LEU A 40 8.87 -14.97 -1.16
CA LEU A 40 7.48 -14.78 -1.54
C LEU A 40 7.35 -14.03 -2.88
N ARG A 41 8.16 -12.98 -3.08
CA ARG A 41 8.23 -12.24 -4.35
C ARG A 41 8.58 -13.16 -5.52
N GLN A 42 9.53 -14.08 -5.32
CA GLN A 42 9.92 -15.07 -6.34
C GLN A 42 8.79 -16.08 -6.62
N VAL A 43 8.13 -16.60 -5.59
CA VAL A 43 7.00 -17.55 -5.75
C VAL A 43 5.83 -16.91 -6.50
N LEU A 44 5.57 -15.63 -6.27
CA LEU A 44 4.53 -14.87 -6.97
C LEU A 44 4.95 -14.42 -8.39
N GLY A 45 6.20 -14.61 -8.78
CA GLY A 45 6.72 -14.19 -10.09
C GLY A 45 6.69 -12.67 -10.29
N LEU A 46 6.79 -11.89 -9.22
CA LEU A 46 6.75 -10.43 -9.29
C LEU A 46 8.13 -9.86 -9.62
N ASP A 47 8.24 -9.22 -10.78
CA ASP A 47 9.46 -8.61 -11.27
C ASP A 47 9.19 -7.35 -12.12
N LYS A 48 10.24 -6.84 -12.79
CA LYS A 48 10.18 -5.62 -13.61
C LYS A 48 9.28 -5.71 -14.85
N SER A 49 8.86 -6.90 -15.25
CA SER A 49 7.98 -7.15 -16.39
C SER A 49 6.52 -7.38 -15.97
N SER A 50 6.24 -7.46 -14.67
CA SER A 50 4.90 -7.68 -14.15
C SER A 50 4.00 -6.46 -14.36
N HIS A 51 2.79 -6.71 -14.85
CA HIS A 51 1.67 -5.75 -14.82
C HIS A 51 0.69 -6.17 -13.73
N VAL A 52 0.58 -5.35 -12.67
CA VAL A 52 -0.22 -5.69 -11.48
C VAL A 52 -1.49 -4.85 -11.45
N LEU A 53 -2.65 -5.52 -11.48
CA LEU A 53 -3.95 -4.89 -11.25
C LEU A 53 -4.34 -5.02 -9.78
N VAL A 54 -4.70 -3.91 -9.16
CA VAL A 54 -5.23 -3.86 -7.79
C VAL A 54 -6.61 -3.21 -7.79
N PHE A 55 -7.46 -3.64 -6.87
CA PHE A 55 -8.79 -3.06 -6.68
C PHE A 55 -8.85 -2.33 -5.35
N SER A 56 -9.23 -1.05 -5.40
CA SER A 56 -9.61 -0.27 -4.23
C SER A 56 -11.11 -0.38 -4.02
N THR A 57 -11.54 -1.20 -3.06
CA THR A 57 -12.95 -1.51 -2.81
C THR A 57 -13.71 -0.38 -2.12
N GLU A 58 -13.03 0.52 -1.42
CA GLU A 58 -13.64 1.64 -0.70
C GLU A 58 -12.74 2.88 -0.65
N GLY A 59 -13.37 4.05 -0.46
CA GLY A 59 -12.72 5.31 -0.12
C GLY A 59 -12.58 5.50 1.40
N ASP A 60 -12.68 6.74 1.88
CA ASP A 60 -12.59 7.07 3.32
C ASP A 60 -13.93 6.90 4.05
N THR A 61 -14.47 5.68 4.05
CA THR A 61 -15.74 5.33 4.72
C THR A 61 -15.74 5.73 6.21
N ASP A 62 -14.63 5.52 6.93
CA ASP A 62 -14.34 6.17 8.21
C ASP A 62 -13.30 7.30 8.06
N ARG A 63 -13.79 8.52 7.86
CA ARG A 63 -12.95 9.73 7.72
C ARG A 63 -12.04 9.99 8.92
N ARG A 64 -12.47 9.66 10.13
CA ARG A 64 -11.68 9.93 11.35
C ARG A 64 -10.50 8.97 11.39
N ASN A 65 -10.75 7.69 11.16
CA ASN A 65 -9.68 6.69 11.13
C ASN A 65 -8.74 6.92 9.95
N TYR A 66 -9.28 7.24 8.77
CA TYR A 66 -8.47 7.61 7.61
C TYR A 66 -7.46 8.71 7.95
N ARG A 67 -7.92 9.83 8.53
CA ARG A 67 -7.05 10.96 8.94
C ARG A 67 -6.01 10.55 9.97
N ARG A 68 -6.38 9.78 10.99
CA ARG A 68 -5.41 9.26 11.99
C ARG A 68 -4.28 8.45 11.34
N ILE A 69 -4.59 7.70 10.30
CA ILE A 69 -3.61 6.88 9.59
C ILE A 69 -2.73 7.74 8.68
N VAL A 70 -3.33 8.60 7.85
CA VAL A 70 -2.60 9.34 6.81
C VAL A 70 -1.91 10.62 7.31
N TRP A 71 -2.41 11.23 8.39
CA TRP A 71 -1.80 12.44 8.97
C TRP A 71 -0.98 12.12 10.23
N ASP A 72 -1.56 11.37 11.17
CA ASP A 72 -0.95 11.16 12.49
C ASP A 72 -0.08 9.88 12.57
N GLY A 73 0.05 9.12 11.47
CA GLY A 73 0.94 7.97 11.40
C GLY A 73 0.47 6.72 12.16
N ALA A 74 -0.82 6.61 12.51
CA ALA A 74 -1.36 5.43 13.20
C ALA A 74 -1.13 4.13 12.40
N TYR A 75 -0.69 3.05 13.05
CA TYR A 75 -0.22 1.81 12.39
C TYR A 75 0.99 2.08 11.47
N PRO A 76 2.18 2.33 12.05
CA PRO A 76 3.40 2.50 11.27
C PRO A 76 3.80 1.18 10.60
N SER A 77 4.54 1.27 9.50
CA SER A 77 5.21 0.09 8.93
C SER A 77 6.20 -0.49 9.95
N PRO A 78 6.45 -1.80 9.95
CA PRO A 78 7.51 -2.40 10.75
C PRO A 78 8.83 -1.66 10.48
N ALA A 79 9.55 -1.30 11.53
CA ALA A 79 10.89 -0.75 11.38
C ALA A 79 11.80 -1.83 10.80
N ASP A 80 12.71 -1.42 9.91
CA ASP A 80 13.79 -2.29 9.46
C ASP A 80 14.72 -2.55 10.67
N CYS A 81 14.54 -3.70 11.32
CA CYS A 81 15.55 -4.29 12.21
C CYS A 81 16.50 -5.17 11.40
#